data_AF-A0A7W7QPR6-F1
#
_entry.id   AF-A0A7W7QPR6-F1
#
_cell.length_a   1.000
_cell.length_b   1.000
_cell.length_c   1.000
_cell.angle_alpha   90.00
_cell.angle_beta   90.00
_cell.angle_gamma   90.00
#
_symmetry.space_group_name_H-M   'P 1'
#
loop_
_entity.id
_entity.type
_entity.pdbx_description
1 polymer ?
#
loop_
_entity_poly.entity_id
_entity_poly.type
_entity_poly.pdbx_seq_one_letter_code
_entity_poly.pdbx_strand_id
1 'polypeptide(L)' 'MKIRLFGMPDEVAQATKKIEETFDVVEVSDPYASRGNSRQVRVYLEVRLPRS' A
#
# COMPACT_ATOMS: atom_id res chain seq x y z
N MET A 1 1.72 5.69 11.53
CA MET A 1 0.89 6.38 10.52
C MET A 1 0.34 5.33 9.56
N LYS A 2 -0.82 5.55 8.95
CA LYS A 2 -1.36 4.64 7.93
C LYS A 2 -1.40 5.30 6.57
N ILE A 3 -0.95 4.57 5.54
CA ILE A 3 -1.09 4.94 4.14
C ILE A 3 -2.03 3.93 3.49
N ARG A 4 -3.05 4.41 2.78
CA ARG A 4 -3.93 3.56 1.98
C ARG A 4 -3.64 3.75 0.52
N LEU A 5 -3.20 2.69 -0.14
CA LEU A 5 -3.04 2.63 -1.59
C LEU A 5 -4.32 2.09 -2.22
N PHE A 6 -4.68 2.66 -3.37
CA PHE A 6 -5.82 2.26 -4.17
C PHE A 6 -5.49 2.40 -5.65
N GLY A 7 -5.62 1.33 -6.42
CA GLY A 7 -5.26 1.31 -7.83
C GLY A 7 -5.30 -0.09 -8.41
N MET A 8 -4.74 -0.27 -9.60
CA MET A 8 -4.57 -1.60 -10.18
C MET A 8 -3.59 -2.44 -9.35
N PRO A 9 -3.70 -3.78 -9.37
CA PRO A 9 -2.86 -4.64 -8.53
C PRO A 9 -1.36 -4.41 -8.73
N ASP A 10 -0.92 -4.22 -9.97
CA ASP A 10 0.46 -3.95 -10.34
C ASP A 10 0.92 -2.56 -9.92
N GLU A 11 0.07 -1.54 -10.07
CA GLU A 11 0.33 -0.17 -9.61
C GLU A 11 0.51 -0.13 -8.09
N VAL A 12 -0.39 -0.79 -7.35
CA VAL A 12 -0.35 -0.85 -5.88
C VAL A 12 0.89 -1.61 -5.41
N ALA A 13 1.26 -2.70 -6.08
CA ALA A 13 2.48 -3.45 -5.76
C ALA A 13 3.74 -2.60 -6.00
N GLN A 14 3.81 -1.88 -7.13
CA GLN A 14 4.93 -0.98 -7.42
C GLN A 14 5.02 0.19 -6.44
N ALA A 15 3.88 0.80 -6.10
CA ALA A 15 3.82 1.89 -5.13
C ALA A 15 4.21 1.44 -3.71
N THR A 16 3.79 0.23 -3.30
CA THR A 16 4.18 -0.37 -2.01
C THR A 16 5.70 -0.45 -1.89
N LYS A 17 6.39 -1.00 -2.90
CA LYS A 17 7.86 -1.09 -2.92
C LYS A 17 8.55 0.28 -2.80
N LYS A 18 8.05 1.28 -3.53
CA LYS A 18 8.59 2.66 -3.45
C LYS A 18 8.39 3.30 -2.07
N ILE A 19 7.32 2.96 -1.37
CA ILE A 19 7.06 3.46 -0.02
C ILE A 19 8.01 2.79 0.99
N GLU A 20 8.29 1.49 0.83
CA GLU A 20 9.28 0.76 1.64
C GLU A 20 10.69 1.35 1.53
N GLU A 21 11.03 2.00 0.41
CA GLU A 21 12.32 2.68 0.23
C GLU A 21 12.43 3.98 1.04
N THR A 22 11.30 4.58 1.43
CA THR A 22 11.27 5.92 2.05
C THR A 22 10.81 5.90 3.51
N PHE A 23 9.91 5.00 3.86
CA PHE A 23 9.34 4.88 5.21
C PHE A 23 9.80 3.59 5.89
N ASP A 24 9.83 3.60 7.22
CA ASP A 24 9.91 2.37 8.00
C ASP A 24 8.52 1.71 7.98
N VAL A 25 8.33 0.76 7.05
CA VAL A 25 7.07 0.03 6.87
C VAL A 25 7.00 -1.10 7.89
N VAL A 26 6.00 -1.02 8.77
CA VAL A 26 5.78 -1.96 9.88
C VAL A 26 4.93 -3.13 9.43
N GLU A 27 3.89 -2.87 8.63
CA GLU A 27 2.95 -3.89 8.17
C GLU A 27 2.37 -3.48 6.82
N VAL A 28 2.14 -4.47 5.96
CA VAL A 28 1.41 -4.33 4.70
C VAL A 28 0.28 -5.35 4.72
N SER A 29 -0.96 -4.88 4.54
CA SER A 29 -2.11 -5.78 4.43
C SER A 29 -2.10 -6.54 3.11
N ASP A 30 -2.80 -7.68 3.07
CA ASP A 30 -3.16 -8.29 1.79
C ASP A 30 -3.97 -7.32 0.90
N PRO A 31 -3.88 -7.43 -0.44
CA PRO A 31 -4.71 -6.65 -1.34
C PRO A 31 -6.20 -6.99 -1.19
N TYR A 32 -7.00 -6.00 -0.81
CA TYR A 32 -8.46 -6.13 -0.75
C TYR A 32 -9.08 -5.68 -2.07
N ALA A 33 -9.77 -6.60 -2.75
CA ALA A 33 -10.54 -6.25 -3.94
C ALA A 33 -11.55 -5.12 -3.65
N SER A 34 -11.73 -4.24 -4.63
CA SER A 34 -12.86 -3.31 -4.62
C SER A 34 -14.17 -4.04 -4.91
N ARG A 35 -15.29 -3.45 -4.46
CA ARG A 35 -16.63 -4.04 -4.64
C ARG A 35 -17.06 -3.96 -6.10
N GLY A 36 -17.92 -4.89 -6.52
CA GLY A 36 -18.46 -4.96 -7.88
C GLY A 36 -17.46 -5.50 -8.90
N ASN A 37 -17.55 -5.03 -10.15
CA ASN A 37 -16.69 -5.47 -11.26
C ASN A 37 -15.36 -4.70 -11.38
N SER A 38 -14.94 -4.00 -10.31
CA SER A 38 -13.69 -3.24 -10.34
C SER A 38 -12.49 -4.18 -10.24
N ARG A 39 -11.49 -3.95 -11.09
CA ARG A 39 -10.20 -4.65 -11.05
C ARG A 39 -9.21 -4.04 -10.06
N GLN A 40 -9.61 -2.96 -9.38
CA GLN A 40 -8.74 -2.24 -8.46
C GLN A 40 -8.71 -2.93 -7.09
N VAL A 41 -7.59 -2.75 -6.39
CA VAL A 41 -7.35 -3.29 -5.05
C VAL A 41 -6.96 -2.16 -4.09
N ARG A 42 -7.16 -2.43 -2.81
CA ARG A 42 -6.76 -1.56 -1.70
C ARG A 42 -5.73 -2.28 -0.85
N VAL A 43 -4.63 -1.62 -0.55
CA VAL A 43 -3.63 -2.08 0.42
C VAL A 43 -3.45 -1.02 1.49
N TYR A 44 -3.35 -1.46 2.73
CA TYR A 44 -3.11 -0.60 3.88
C TYR A 44 -1.68 -0.87 4.38
N LEU A 45 -0.88 0.19 4.44
CA LEU A 45 0.46 0.14 4.99
C LEU A 45 0.46 0.84 6.34
N GLU A 46 0.98 0.18 7.36
CA GLU A 46 1.38 0.82 8.60
C GLU A 46 2.83 1.25 8.49
N VAL A 47 3.09 2.55 8.69
CA VAL A 47 4.41 3.14 8.48
C VAL A 47 4.82 4.06 9.64
N ARG A 48 6.12 4.20 9.85
CA ARG A 48 6.73 5.21 10.72
C ARG A 48 7.55 6.18 9.88
N LEU A 49 7.68 7.41 10.38
CA LEU A 49 8.62 8.36 9.77
C LEU A 49 10.05 7.84 9.99
N PRO A 50 10.91 7.86 8.95
CA PRO A 50 12.31 7.53 9.13
C PRO A 50 12.93 8.48 10.14
N ARG A 51 13.80 7.96 11.00
CA ARG A 51 14.59 8.80 11.90
C ARG A 51 15.76 9.37 11.11
N SER A 52 15.80 10.69 10.98
CA SER A 52 16.93 11.45 10.44
C SER A 52 18.14 11.40 11.37
#